data_AF-A0AA88H1Z0-F1
#
_entry.id   AF-A0AA88H1Z0-F1
#
_cell.length_a   1.000
_cell.length_b   1.000
_cell.length_c   1.000
_cell.angle_alpha   90.00
_cell.angle_beta   90.00
_cell.angle_gamma   90.00
#
_symmetry.space_group_name_H-M   'P 1'
#
loop_
_entity.id
_entity.type
_entity.pdbx_description
1 polymer ?
#
loop_
_entity_poly.entity_id
_entity_poly.type
_entity_poly.pdbx_seq_one_letter_code
_entity_poly.pdbx_strand_id
1 'polypeptide(L)'
;MLKSLDDPESFNTEKYIESRPEFQWSPDKDQSLFREVCWNLEERGAVGETILHLCFLNPSSILAELAKRLLRIYPKLINDYYISEDYYGENVLHMAIVNEDPATVKFLLDNGANYHERCIGSFMSTEDQKSSRSDSLTQEWVNIDPHTNYEG
;
A
#
# COMPACT_ATOMS: atom_id res chain seq x y z
N MET A 1 24.68 -17.08 -3.77
CA MET A 1 23.21 -17.11 -3.82
C MET A 1 22.59 -15.75 -4.12
N LEU A 2 23.22 -14.60 -3.75
CA LEU A 2 22.69 -13.25 -4.04
C LEU A 2 23.14 -12.61 -5.38
N LYS A 3 24.14 -13.15 -6.08
CA LYS A 3 24.64 -12.61 -7.37
C LYS A 3 23.70 -12.85 -8.56
N SER A 4 22.68 -13.68 -8.41
CA SER A 4 21.73 -14.01 -9.49
C SER A 4 20.56 -13.03 -9.60
N LEU A 5 20.60 -11.90 -8.87
CA LEU A 5 19.56 -10.87 -8.87
C LEU A 5 20.03 -9.54 -9.48
N ASP A 6 21.22 -9.52 -10.09
CA ASP A 6 21.79 -8.29 -10.66
C ASP A 6 21.28 -8.01 -12.09
N ASP A 7 20.75 -9.04 -12.76
CA ASP A 7 20.05 -8.93 -14.05
C ASP A 7 18.52 -9.07 -13.84
N PRO A 8 17.73 -8.00 -13.93
CA PRO A 8 16.28 -8.04 -13.74
C PRO A 8 15.55 -8.84 -14.80
N GLU A 9 16.09 -8.87 -16.03
CA GLU A 9 15.51 -9.62 -17.15
C GLU A 9 15.64 -11.13 -16.93
N SER A 10 16.57 -11.55 -16.06
CA SER A 10 16.72 -12.96 -15.69
C SER A 10 15.59 -13.47 -14.79
N PHE A 11 14.85 -12.56 -14.13
CA PHE A 11 13.73 -12.92 -13.28
C PHE A 11 12.43 -12.90 -14.09
N ASN A 12 12.07 -14.05 -14.66
CA ASN A 12 10.82 -14.21 -15.39
C ASN A 12 9.61 -14.16 -14.43
N THR A 13 9.01 -12.97 -14.30
CA THR A 13 7.77 -12.74 -13.55
C THR A 13 6.55 -13.32 -14.26
N GLU A 14 6.56 -13.41 -15.58
CA GLU A 14 5.44 -13.93 -16.41
C GLU A 14 5.09 -15.37 -16.06
N LYS A 15 6.09 -16.20 -15.73
CA LYS A 15 5.91 -17.57 -15.24
C LYS A 15 4.96 -17.68 -14.04
N TYR A 16 4.91 -16.65 -13.19
CA TYR A 16 4.04 -16.58 -12.02
C TYR A 16 2.68 -15.94 -12.31
N ILE A 17 2.53 -15.27 -13.45
CA ILE A 17 1.30 -14.63 -13.91
C ILE A 17 0.43 -15.65 -14.66
N GLU A 18 1.03 -16.53 -15.46
CA GLU A 18 0.32 -17.54 -16.28
C GLU A 18 -0.58 -18.50 -15.49
N SER A 19 -0.36 -18.66 -14.18
CA SER A 19 -1.15 -19.55 -13.32
C SER A 19 -2.34 -18.87 -12.64
N ARG A 20 -2.46 -17.54 -12.71
CA ARG A 20 -3.54 -16.80 -12.05
C ARG A 20 -4.73 -16.66 -13.02
N PRO A 21 -5.93 -17.12 -12.66
CA PRO A 21 -7.11 -16.85 -13.49
C PRO A 21 -7.30 -15.34 -13.62
N GLU A 22 -7.58 -14.87 -14.83
CA GLU A 22 -7.94 -13.47 -15.06
C GLU A 22 -9.16 -13.14 -14.20
N PHE A 23 -8.98 -12.23 -13.25
CA PHE A 23 -10.10 -11.74 -12.44
C PHE A 23 -10.94 -10.81 -13.31
N GLN A 24 -12.14 -11.27 -13.67
CA GLN A 24 -13.07 -10.49 -14.46
C GLN A 24 -13.99 -9.70 -13.53
N TRP A 25 -13.88 -8.37 -13.58
CA TRP A 25 -14.80 -7.49 -12.85
C TRP A 25 -16.24 -7.72 -13.29
N SER A 26 -17.17 -7.68 -12.32
CA SER A 26 -18.58 -7.60 -12.65
C SER A 26 -18.84 -6.30 -13.44
N PRO A 27 -19.56 -6.34 -14.57
CA PRO A 27 -19.78 -5.16 -15.42
C PRO A 27 -20.44 -3.99 -14.68
N ASP A 28 -21.20 -4.30 -13.63
CA ASP A 28 -21.99 -3.33 -12.86
C ASP A 28 -21.20 -2.61 -11.76
N LYS A 29 -19.92 -2.95 -11.54
CA LYS A 29 -19.07 -2.31 -10.52
C LYS A 29 -18.22 -1.20 -11.12
N ASP A 30 -18.36 0.00 -10.56
CA ASP A 30 -17.46 1.12 -10.85
C ASP A 30 -16.09 0.86 -10.21
N GLN A 31 -15.08 0.62 -11.04
CA GLN A 31 -13.71 0.32 -10.60
C GLN A 31 -13.06 1.49 -9.87
N SER A 32 -13.51 2.73 -10.07
CA SER A 32 -12.96 3.89 -9.37
C SER A 32 -13.26 3.90 -7.86
N LEU A 33 -14.18 3.04 -7.42
CA LEU A 33 -14.55 2.86 -6.01
C LEU A 33 -13.59 1.91 -5.26
N PHE A 34 -12.66 1.28 -5.97
CA PHE A 34 -11.74 0.27 -5.45
C PHE A 34 -10.29 0.56 -5.84
N ARG A 35 -9.34 0.19 -4.98
CA ARG A 35 -7.92 0.37 -5.23
C ARG A 35 -7.28 -0.90 -5.77
N GLU A 36 -6.27 -0.72 -6.61
CA GLU A 36 -5.47 -1.83 -7.11
C GLU A 36 -4.58 -2.36 -5.99
N VAL A 37 -4.71 -3.66 -5.70
CA VAL A 37 -3.86 -4.40 -4.77
C VAL A 37 -2.93 -5.28 -5.59
N CYS A 38 -1.62 -5.01 -5.52
CA CYS A 38 -0.64 -5.70 -6.35
C CYS A 38 -0.16 -7.00 -5.71
N TRP A 39 0.09 -6.98 -4.40
CA TRP A 39 0.49 -8.14 -3.62
C TRP A 39 -0.70 -9.06 -3.31
N ASN A 40 -0.48 -10.37 -3.32
CA ASN A 40 -1.49 -11.35 -2.95
C ASN A 40 -1.99 -11.08 -1.52
N LEU A 41 -3.31 -10.96 -1.34
CA LEU A 41 -3.95 -10.68 -0.05
C LEU A 41 -3.63 -11.76 0.99
N GLU A 42 -3.53 -13.02 0.57
CA GLU A 42 -3.23 -14.16 1.44
C GLU A 42 -1.75 -14.23 1.87
N GLU A 43 -0.89 -13.39 1.28
CA GLU A 43 0.56 -13.37 1.51
C GLU A 43 1.01 -12.06 2.17
N ARG A 44 0.09 -11.39 2.86
CA ARG A 44 0.37 -10.18 3.65
C ARG A 44 0.64 -10.52 5.10
N GLY A 45 1.33 -9.63 5.80
CA GLY A 45 1.58 -9.78 7.22
C GLY A 45 0.32 -9.58 8.07
N ALA A 46 0.47 -9.68 9.39
CA ALA A 46 -0.65 -9.74 10.33
C ALA A 46 -1.51 -8.46 10.35
N VAL A 47 -0.94 -7.32 9.94
CA VAL A 47 -1.64 -6.04 9.83
C VAL A 47 -1.82 -5.61 8.38
N GLY A 48 -1.70 -6.55 7.43
CA GLY A 48 -1.93 -6.29 6.01
C GLY A 48 -0.75 -5.63 5.28
N GLU A 49 0.43 -5.63 5.89
CA GLU A 49 1.65 -5.09 5.34
C GLU A 49 2.25 -5.99 4.26
N THR A 50 3.05 -5.38 3.37
CA THR A 50 3.88 -6.09 2.39
C THR A 50 5.35 -6.05 2.82
N ILE A 51 6.19 -6.85 2.15
CA ILE A 51 7.65 -6.79 2.36
C ILE A 51 8.23 -5.39 2.10
N LEU A 52 7.61 -4.60 1.20
CA LEU A 52 8.06 -3.25 0.92
C LEU A 52 7.80 -2.33 2.13
N HIS A 53 6.62 -2.42 2.76
CA HIS A 53 6.32 -1.69 3.99
C HIS A 53 7.35 -1.99 5.09
N LEU A 54 7.70 -3.26 5.29
CA LEU A 54 8.73 -3.65 6.25
C LEU A 54 10.11 -3.02 5.97
N CYS A 55 10.45 -2.79 4.69
CA CYS A 55 11.69 -2.11 4.34
C CYS A 55 11.71 -0.64 4.77
N PHE A 56 10.56 0.03 4.78
CA PHE A 56 10.41 1.44 5.17
C PHE A 56 10.07 1.64 6.65
N LEU A 57 9.56 0.59 7.33
CA LEU A 57 9.22 0.65 8.76
C LEU A 57 10.45 0.81 9.66
N ASN A 58 11.53 0.13 9.31
CA ASN A 58 12.80 0.20 10.05
C ASN A 58 13.96 0.44 9.07
N PRO A 59 14.20 1.69 8.66
CA PRO A 59 15.14 1.99 7.59
C PRO A 59 16.57 1.54 7.96
N SER A 60 17.14 0.70 7.12
CA SER A 60 18.55 0.34 7.14
C SER A 60 19.09 0.32 5.71
N SER A 61 20.41 0.44 5.54
CA SER A 61 21.03 0.40 4.21
C SER A 61 20.70 -0.90 3.45
N ILE A 62 20.60 -2.02 4.16
CA ILE A 62 20.24 -3.32 3.59
C ILE A 62 18.79 -3.32 3.09
N LEU A 63 17.86 -2.80 3.91
CA LEU A 63 16.45 -2.74 3.56
C LEU A 63 16.17 -1.71 2.46
N ALA A 64 16.92 -0.62 2.40
CA ALA A 64 16.83 0.35 1.30
C ALA A 64 17.24 -0.27 -0.05
N GLU A 65 18.33 -1.04 -0.07
CA GLU A 65 18.75 -1.76 -1.28
C GLU A 65 17.77 -2.87 -1.67
N LEU A 66 17.18 -3.55 -0.68
CA LEU A 66 16.11 -4.52 -0.92
C LEU A 66 14.87 -3.84 -1.53
N ALA A 67 14.43 -2.71 -1.00
CA ALA A 67 13.30 -1.94 -1.51
C ALA A 67 13.52 -1.51 -2.98
N LYS A 68 14.71 -1.00 -3.31
CA LYS A 68 15.05 -0.64 -4.70
C LYS A 68 15.00 -1.85 -5.64
N ARG A 69 15.52 -3.02 -5.21
CA ARG A 69 15.45 -4.25 -6.00
C ARG A 69 14.02 -4.74 -6.18
N LEU A 70 13.21 -4.69 -5.11
CA LEU A 70 11.78 -5.02 -5.16
C LEU A 70 11.04 -4.14 -6.16
N LEU A 71 11.22 -2.82 -6.10
CA LEU A 71 10.56 -1.88 -7.00
C LEU A 71 11.05 -1.98 -8.45
N ARG A 72 12.29 -2.44 -8.67
CA ARG A 72 12.80 -2.72 -10.01
C ARG A 72 12.11 -3.94 -10.65
N ILE A 73 11.82 -4.98 -9.87
CA ILE A 73 11.20 -6.23 -10.35
C ILE A 73 9.67 -6.13 -10.35
N TYR A 74 9.10 -5.44 -9.35
CA TYR A 74 7.66 -5.29 -9.11
C TYR A 74 7.30 -3.81 -8.96
N PRO A 75 7.34 -3.01 -10.04
CA PRO A 75 7.17 -1.55 -9.97
C PRO A 75 5.83 -1.12 -9.38
N LYS A 76 4.74 -1.86 -9.63
CA LYS A 76 3.43 -1.52 -9.08
C LYS A 76 3.32 -1.67 -7.55
N LEU A 77 4.24 -2.42 -6.92
CA LEU A 77 4.28 -2.61 -5.46
C LEU A 77 4.45 -1.27 -4.70
N ILE A 78 4.95 -0.22 -5.37
CA ILE A 78 5.10 1.11 -4.78
C ILE A 78 3.77 1.71 -4.28
N ASN A 79 2.65 1.29 -4.88
CA ASN A 79 1.31 1.79 -4.57
C ASN A 79 0.49 0.82 -3.73
N ASP A 80 1.07 -0.30 -3.27
CA ASP A 80 0.40 -1.13 -2.27
C ASP A 80 0.31 -0.40 -0.92
N TYR A 81 -0.69 -0.78 -0.14
CA TYR A 81 -1.03 -0.17 1.13
C TYR A 81 -1.36 -1.24 2.18
N TYR A 82 -1.34 -0.84 3.45
CA TYR A 82 -1.83 -1.65 4.57
C TYR A 82 -3.34 -1.90 4.44
N ILE A 83 -3.77 -3.15 4.63
CA ILE A 83 -5.19 -3.54 4.48
C ILE A 83 -5.92 -3.80 5.81
N SER A 84 -5.23 -3.75 6.95
CA SER A 84 -5.89 -3.88 8.26
C SER A 84 -6.72 -2.65 8.59
N GLU A 85 -7.75 -2.83 9.43
CA GLU A 85 -8.64 -1.75 9.86
C GLU A 85 -7.88 -0.55 10.45
N ASP A 86 -6.85 -0.81 11.26
CA ASP A 86 -6.12 0.22 11.99
C ASP A 86 -5.28 1.11 11.07
N TYR A 87 -4.63 0.51 10.07
CA TYR A 87 -3.66 1.19 9.19
C TYR A 87 -4.15 1.30 7.75
N TYR A 88 -5.44 1.08 7.51
CA TYR A 88 -6.00 0.97 6.17
C TYR A 88 -5.61 2.16 5.27
N GLY A 89 -4.93 1.87 4.15
CA GLY A 89 -4.50 2.88 3.19
C GLY A 89 -3.17 3.58 3.51
N GLU A 90 -2.50 3.25 4.63
CA GLU A 90 -1.11 3.65 4.83
C GLU A 90 -0.22 2.98 3.78
N ASN A 91 0.69 3.74 3.17
CA ASN A 91 1.63 3.24 2.16
C ASN A 91 3.04 3.77 2.44
N VAL A 92 4.02 3.32 1.65
CA VAL A 92 5.43 3.68 1.85
C VAL A 92 5.73 5.17 1.67
N LEU A 93 4.90 5.92 0.94
CA LEU A 93 5.04 7.38 0.83
C LEU A 93 4.63 8.06 2.14
N HIS A 94 3.53 7.64 2.78
CA HIS A 94 3.16 8.13 4.11
C HIS A 94 4.29 7.87 5.13
N MET A 95 4.84 6.65 5.14
CA MET A 95 5.93 6.28 6.04
C MET A 95 7.19 7.14 5.82
N ALA A 96 7.56 7.40 4.57
CA ALA A 96 8.71 8.25 4.24
C ALA A 96 8.53 9.71 4.70
N ILE A 97 7.30 10.23 4.63
CA ILE A 97 6.95 11.56 5.13
C ILE A 97 7.05 11.60 6.66
N VAL A 98 6.48 10.60 7.36
CA VAL A 98 6.55 10.48 8.83
C VAL A 98 8.00 10.37 9.33
N ASN A 99 8.84 9.65 8.59
CA ASN A 99 10.26 9.50 8.89
C ASN A 99 11.09 10.76 8.59
N GLU A 100 10.48 11.83 8.08
CA GLU A 100 11.14 13.08 7.69
C GLU A 100 12.34 12.84 6.75
N ASP A 101 12.18 11.98 5.74
CA ASP A 101 13.22 11.65 4.75
C ASP A 101 12.85 12.17 3.34
N PRO A 102 13.21 13.43 3.00
CA PRO A 102 12.94 14.02 1.69
C PRO A 102 13.60 13.28 0.52
N ALA A 103 14.73 12.61 0.75
CA ALA A 103 15.42 11.88 -0.31
C ALA A 103 14.62 10.64 -0.73
N THR A 104 14.09 9.90 0.26
CA THR A 104 13.18 8.80 0.03
C THR A 104 11.86 9.27 -0.57
N VAL A 105 11.26 10.35 -0.06
CA VAL A 105 10.02 10.93 -0.63
C VAL A 105 10.21 11.25 -2.12
N LYS A 106 11.31 11.93 -2.47
CA LYS A 106 11.63 12.23 -3.87
C LYS A 106 11.80 10.96 -4.69
N PHE A 107 12.54 9.98 -4.19
CA PHE A 107 12.72 8.70 -4.88
C PHE A 107 11.37 8.02 -5.16
N LEU A 108 10.46 7.96 -4.18
CA LEU A 108 9.16 7.33 -4.34
C LEU A 108 8.29 8.06 -5.38
N LEU A 109 8.25 9.39 -5.33
CA LEU A 109 7.51 10.21 -6.30
C LEU A 109 8.06 10.06 -7.73
N ASP A 110 9.39 10.08 -7.88
CA ASP A 110 10.06 9.87 -9.18
C ASP A 110 9.76 8.48 -9.77
N ASN A 111 9.38 7.49 -8.93
CA ASN A 111 9.06 6.11 -9.34
C ASN A 111 7.55 5.83 -9.37
N GLY A 112 6.69 6.86 -9.32
CA GLY A 112 5.25 6.72 -9.54
C GLY A 112 4.41 6.39 -8.31
N ALA A 113 4.90 6.71 -7.11
CA ALA A 113 4.07 6.69 -5.91
C ALA A 113 2.91 7.69 -6.06
N ASN A 114 1.69 7.22 -5.80
CA ASN A 114 0.48 8.03 -5.89
C ASN A 114 0.32 8.91 -4.64
N TYR A 115 0.53 10.21 -4.81
CA TYR A 115 0.38 11.20 -3.72
C TYR A 115 -1.08 11.57 -3.42
N HIS A 116 -2.05 11.06 -4.18
CA HIS A 116 -3.48 11.19 -3.87
C HIS A 116 -4.01 10.06 -2.98
N GLU A 117 -3.18 9.06 -2.65
CA GLU A 117 -3.58 7.98 -1.74
C GLU A 117 -3.98 8.53 -0.37
N ARG A 118 -4.97 7.86 0.24
CA ARG A 118 -5.49 8.24 1.54
C ARG A 118 -5.24 7.13 2.56
N CYS A 119 -4.65 7.53 3.68
CA CYS A 119 -4.60 6.72 4.89
C CYS A 119 -5.84 7.02 5.75
N ILE A 120 -6.76 6.05 5.84
CA ILE A 120 -8.08 6.20 6.48
C ILE A 120 -8.34 5.12 7.54
N GLY A 121 -7.29 4.43 7.98
CA GLY A 121 -7.36 3.46 9.06
C GLY A 121 -7.89 4.06 10.36
N SER A 122 -8.42 3.20 11.24
CA SER A 122 -9.02 3.60 12.52
C SER A 122 -8.03 4.40 13.38
N PHE A 123 -6.75 4.04 13.33
CA PHE A 123 -5.67 4.69 14.06
C PHE A 123 -5.49 6.16 13.65
N MET A 124 -5.73 6.48 12.37
CA MET A 124 -5.58 7.83 11.81
C MET A 124 -6.85 8.67 11.94
N SER A 125 -7.94 8.13 12.45
CA SER A 125 -9.17 8.89 12.71
C SER A 125 -9.08 9.72 13.99
N THR A 126 -9.76 10.86 13.98
CA THR A 126 -9.96 11.66 15.19
C THR A 126 -10.78 10.85 16.22
N GLU A 127 -10.39 10.93 17.49
CA GLU A 127 -10.97 10.10 18.56
C GLU A 127 -12.50 10.26 18.66
N ASP A 128 -12.97 11.48 18.47
CA ASP A 128 -14.38 11.87 18.54
C ASP A 128 -15.23 11.25 17.41
N GLN A 129 -14.60 10.83 16.31
CA GLN A 129 -15.25 10.21 15.15
C GLN A 129 -15.08 8.69 15.05
N LYS A 130 -14.24 8.05 15.87
CA LYS A 130 -13.98 6.61 15.72
C LYS A 130 -15.24 5.75 15.85
N SER A 131 -16.17 6.13 16.73
CA SER A 131 -17.41 5.38 16.97
C SER A 131 -18.47 5.56 15.88
N SER A 132 -18.35 6.59 15.03
CA SER A 132 -19.29 6.84 13.92
C SER A 132 -18.88 6.13 12.61
N ARG A 133 -17.69 5.50 12.59
CA ARG A 133 -17.15 4.78 11.45
C ARG A 133 -18.03 3.58 11.09
N SER A 134 -18.33 3.43 9.79
CA SER A 134 -19.00 2.24 9.26
C SER A 134 -18.52 1.88 7.86
N ASP A 135 -18.46 0.58 7.58
CA ASP A 135 -18.04 0.06 6.30
C ASP A 135 -19.12 0.18 5.22
N SER A 136 -18.70 0.09 3.96
CA SER A 136 -19.60 0.01 2.81
C SER A 136 -19.27 -1.21 1.96
N LEU A 137 -20.31 -1.84 1.40
CA LEU A 137 -20.14 -2.90 0.40
C LEU A 137 -19.91 -2.35 -1.02
N THR A 138 -20.13 -1.05 -1.22
CA THR A 138 -20.11 -0.42 -2.55
C THR A 138 -18.84 0.36 -2.84
N GLN A 139 -18.06 0.71 -1.81
CA GLN A 139 -16.89 1.58 -1.93
C GLN A 139 -15.90 1.36 -0.78
N GLU A 140 -14.62 1.67 -0.99
CA GLU A 140 -13.54 1.35 -0.03
C GLU A 140 -13.33 2.37 1.10
N TRP A 141 -13.79 3.61 0.97
CA TRP A 141 -13.63 4.61 2.02
C TRP A 141 -14.66 4.43 3.14
N VAL A 142 -14.19 4.68 4.37
CA VAL A 142 -15.00 4.54 5.57
C VAL A 142 -16.06 5.65 5.61
N ASN A 143 -17.31 5.30 5.90
CA ASN A 143 -18.35 6.28 6.17
C ASN A 143 -18.18 6.83 7.58
N ILE A 144 -18.30 8.14 7.73
CA ILE A 144 -18.14 8.86 9.00
C ILE A 144 -19.31 9.85 9.12
N ASP A 145 -19.76 10.15 10.35
CA ASP A 145 -20.75 11.21 10.56
C ASP A 145 -20.19 12.56 10.05
N PRO A 146 -20.94 13.32 9.23
CA PRO A 146 -20.49 14.63 8.79
C PRO A 146 -20.36 15.66 9.94
N HIS A 147 -20.94 15.41 11.12
CA HIS A 147 -20.88 16.30 12.27
C HIS A 147 -19.98 15.73 13.37
N THR A 148 -18.94 16.49 13.69
CA THR A 148 -18.08 16.21 14.83
C THR A 148 -18.72 16.61 16.16
N ASN A 149 -18.49 15.81 17.21
CA ASN A 149 -18.81 16.14 18.60
C ASN A 149 -17.56 16.64 19.37
N TYR A 150 -16.51 17.05 18.65
CA TYR A 150 -15.31 17.66 19.22
C TYR A 150 -15.64 19.03 19.83
N GLU A 151 -15.38 19.20 21.13
CA GLU A 151 -15.72 20.42 21.88
C GLU A 151 -14.61 21.48 21.93
N GLY A 152 -13.38 21.16 21.50
CA GLY A 152 -12.21 22.06 21.55
C GLY A 152 -11.24 21.73 22.68
#